data_AF-A0A1V1PHP1-F1
#
_entry.id   AF-A0A1V1PHP1-F1
#
_cell.length_a   1.000
_cell.length_b   1.000
_cell.length_c   1.000
_cell.angle_alpha   90.00
_cell.angle_beta   90.00
_cell.angle_gamma   90.00
#
_symmetry.space_group_name_H-M   'P 1'
#
loop_
_entity.id
_entity.type
_entity.pdbx_description
1 polymer ?
#
loop_
_entity_poly.entity_id
_entity_poly.type
_entity_poly.pdbx_seq_one_letter_code
_entity_poly.pdbx_strand_id
1 'polypeptide(L)'
;MKISTKMIVMFTIALLVSEALIAWIGIYSIQSKAQQEILDFSKNERFQIKQKLKNYVNIAYETIQSNYENSHNIDYQKQMYGHRLINIIDSAHSIIMTKVQNAKKGLISENQAKNHAINEIKSIRYDNGSGYIWINDMSRPFAKMIMHPTVPALNGKILDNPKYDCALGKKRNLFAAFVDVCEKNGQGFVDYLWPKPTKDGLTTDQPKLSYVRSIEEWGWVIGTGIYLDDALSDAIEKTKHDIKKMRYDAGVGYFWINDIGKPYPKMVMHPTVPALDGKVLNNPKYNCALGVKKICSRQPWNFAKKMVRGLLITSGPNPQKMA
;
A
#
# COMPACT_ATOMS: atom_id res chain seq x y z
N MET A 1 88.17 31.84 15.71
CA MET A 1 87.84 30.40 15.60
C MET A 1 88.84 29.72 14.68
N LYS A 2 89.40 28.57 15.06
CA LYS A 2 90.24 27.76 14.16
C LYS A 2 89.40 27.29 12.96
N ILE A 3 90.02 27.15 11.78
CA ILE A 3 89.34 26.72 10.54
C ILE A 3 88.62 25.37 10.75
N SER A 4 89.22 24.46 11.51
CA SER A 4 88.62 23.18 11.90
C SER A 4 87.27 23.34 12.62
N THR A 5 87.15 24.30 13.54
CA THR A 5 85.89 24.57 14.25
C THR A 5 84.81 25.12 13.31
N LYS A 6 85.18 25.97 12.33
CA LYS A 6 84.22 26.50 11.34
C LYS A 6 83.69 25.41 10.42
N MET A 7 84.56 24.49 9.97
CA MET A 7 84.14 23.35 9.16
C MET A 7 83.21 22.42 9.93
N ILE A 8 83.54 22.08 11.18
CA ILE A 8 82.69 21.24 12.04
C ILE A 8 81.30 21.87 12.20
N VAL A 9 81.24 23.16 12.54
CA VAL A 9 79.96 23.88 12.70
C VAL A 9 79.14 23.88 11.39
N MET A 10 79.77 24.11 10.23
CA MET A 10 79.08 24.05 8.94
C MET A 10 78.52 22.66 8.64
N PHE A 11 79.30 21.60 8.88
CA PHE A 11 78.84 20.22 8.69
C PHE A 11 77.68 19.87 9.62
N THR A 12 77.75 20.25 10.90
CA THR A 12 76.67 20.02 11.85
C THR A 12 75.40 20.76 11.47
N ILE A 13 75.51 22.02 11.01
CA ILE A 13 74.35 22.79 10.52
C ILE A 13 73.74 22.12 9.29
N ALA A 14 74.57 21.71 8.32
CA ALA A 14 74.08 21.02 7.13
C ALA A 14 73.34 19.72 7.47
N LEU A 15 73.85 18.95 8.44
CA LEU A 15 73.22 17.73 8.92
C LEU A 15 71.86 18.02 9.57
N LEU A 16 71.80 18.98 10.50
CA LEU A 16 70.56 19.37 11.18
C LEU A 16 69.50 19.90 10.20
N VAL A 17 69.91 20.68 9.19
CA VAL A 17 69.00 21.15 8.14
C VAL A 17 68.46 19.99 7.31
N SER A 18 69.30 19.00 6.99
CA SER A 18 68.85 17.81 6.25
C SER A 18 67.86 16.97 7.04
N GLU A 19 68.08 16.77 8.34
CA GLU A 19 67.16 16.06 9.23
C GLU A 19 65.83 16.80 9.36
N ALA A 20 65.87 18.11 9.57
CA ALA A 20 64.67 18.95 9.66
C ALA A 20 63.87 18.91 8.35
N LEU A 21 64.53 18.94 7.19
CA LEU A 21 63.89 18.85 5.88
C LEU A 21 63.23 17.48 5.66
N ILE A 22 63.93 16.39 5.99
CA ILE A 22 63.38 15.02 5.90
C ILE A 22 62.18 14.87 6.82
N ALA A 23 62.27 15.35 8.06
CA ALA A 23 61.16 15.33 9.01
C ALA A 23 59.96 16.14 8.50
N TRP A 24 60.20 17.34 7.95
CA TRP A 24 59.14 18.18 7.39
C TRP A 24 58.44 17.52 6.19
N ILE A 25 59.20 16.95 5.25
CA ILE A 25 58.65 16.20 4.11
C ILE A 25 57.85 15.00 4.60
N GLY A 26 58.36 14.27 5.59
CA GLY A 26 57.67 13.14 6.21
C GLY A 26 56.33 13.55 6.83
N ILE A 27 56.31 14.61 7.63
CA ILE A 27 55.09 15.16 8.27
C ILE A 27 54.09 15.62 7.21
N TYR A 28 54.54 16.39 6.21
CA TYR A 28 53.69 16.85 5.12
C TYR A 28 53.06 15.69 4.35
N SER A 29 53.85 14.67 4.02
CA SER A 29 53.39 13.46 3.32
C SER A 29 52.34 12.70 4.14
N ILE A 30 52.58 12.50 5.44
CA ILE A 30 51.62 11.85 6.34
C ILE A 30 50.32 12.65 6.43
N GLN A 31 50.39 13.97 6.62
CA GLN A 31 49.21 14.84 6.70
C GLN A 31 48.42 14.82 5.38
N SER A 32 49.10 14.89 4.24
CA SER A 32 48.47 14.83 2.93
C SER A 32 47.77 13.48 2.69
N LYS A 33 48.42 12.36 3.02
CA LYS A 33 47.82 11.02 2.92
C LYS A 33 46.62 10.87 3.86
N ALA A 34 46.75 11.30 5.11
CA ALA A 34 45.64 11.28 6.07
C ALA A 34 44.44 12.09 5.57
N GLN A 35 44.66 13.27 4.98
CA GLN A 35 43.57 14.06 4.39
C GLN A 35 42.91 13.35 3.20
N GLN A 36 43.69 12.73 2.31
CA GLN A 36 43.14 11.96 1.19
C GLN A 36 42.34 10.74 1.68
N GLU A 37 42.87 9.98 2.62
CA GLU A 37 42.18 8.84 3.24
C GLU A 37 40.87 9.26 3.90
N ILE A 38 40.85 10.38 4.64
CA ILE A 38 39.62 10.93 5.24
C ILE A 38 38.60 11.29 4.16
N LEU A 39 39.05 11.91 3.05
CA LEU A 39 38.17 12.29 1.95
C LEU A 39 37.60 11.06 1.24
N ASP A 40 38.42 10.06 0.97
CA ASP A 40 38.01 8.84 0.27
C ASP A 40 37.15 7.95 1.16
N PHE A 41 37.47 7.83 2.44
CA PHE A 41 36.59 7.23 3.45
C PHE A 41 35.22 7.92 3.46
N SER A 42 35.19 9.25 3.54
CA SER A 42 33.94 10.02 3.51
C SER A 42 33.15 9.82 2.19
N LYS A 43 33.82 9.67 1.05
CA LYS A 43 33.17 9.36 -0.24
C LYS A 43 32.60 7.95 -0.22
N ASN A 44 33.36 6.96 0.24
CA ASN A 44 32.94 5.57 0.31
C ASN A 44 31.74 5.41 1.25
N GLU A 45 31.78 5.98 2.45
CA GLU A 45 30.65 5.98 3.38
C GLU A 45 29.38 6.60 2.77
N ARG A 46 29.50 7.76 2.10
CA ARG A 46 28.38 8.37 1.38
C ARG A 46 27.84 7.47 0.27
N PHE A 47 28.72 6.75 -0.44
CA PHE A 47 28.32 5.81 -1.46
C PHE A 47 27.54 4.63 -0.85
N GLN A 48 28.05 4.03 0.23
CA GLN A 48 27.37 2.93 0.93
C GLN A 48 26.00 3.37 1.47
N ILE A 49 25.91 4.53 2.09
CA ILE A 49 24.63 5.10 2.57
C ILE A 49 23.66 5.30 1.41
N LYS A 50 24.11 5.81 0.26
CA LYS A 50 23.26 5.97 -0.93
C LYS A 50 22.74 4.63 -1.44
N GLN A 51 23.58 3.59 -1.51
CA GLN A 51 23.15 2.26 -1.94
C GLN A 51 22.15 1.65 -0.95
N LYS A 52 22.41 1.81 0.35
CA LYS A 52 21.50 1.36 1.41
C LYS A 52 20.13 2.01 1.31
N LEU A 53 20.08 3.34 1.12
CA LEU A 53 18.82 4.07 0.90
C LEU A 53 18.12 3.61 -0.39
N LYS A 54 18.86 3.36 -1.47
CA LYS A 54 18.30 2.82 -2.71
C LYS A 54 17.65 1.45 -2.48
N ASN A 55 18.32 0.56 -1.75
CA ASN A 55 17.79 -0.76 -1.43
C ASN A 55 16.53 -0.67 -0.57
N TYR A 56 16.49 0.23 0.42
CA TYR A 56 15.29 0.48 1.21
C TYR A 56 14.13 0.96 0.37
N VAL A 57 14.36 1.96 -0.49
CA VAL A 57 13.32 2.46 -1.41
C VAL A 57 12.85 1.36 -2.36
N ASN A 58 13.75 0.51 -2.86
CA ASN A 58 13.38 -0.62 -3.70
C ASN A 58 12.47 -1.61 -2.96
N ILE A 59 12.74 -1.96 -1.70
CA ILE A 59 11.85 -2.83 -0.92
C ILE A 59 10.44 -2.24 -0.80
N ALA A 60 10.35 -0.94 -0.52
CA ALA A 60 9.05 -0.25 -0.47
C ALA A 60 8.36 -0.26 -1.84
N TYR A 61 9.11 -0.02 -2.92
CA TYR A 61 8.61 -0.06 -4.28
C TYR A 61 8.09 -1.45 -4.68
N GLU A 62 8.86 -2.51 -4.45
CA GLU A 62 8.45 -3.90 -4.71
C GLU A 62 7.21 -4.28 -3.91
N THR A 63 7.07 -3.79 -2.67
CA THR A 63 5.86 -4.01 -1.87
C THR A 63 4.65 -3.31 -2.50
N ILE A 64 4.80 -2.06 -2.94
CA ILE A 64 3.73 -1.33 -3.63
C ILE A 64 3.36 -2.03 -4.94
N GLN A 65 4.37 -2.43 -5.72
CA GLN A 65 4.21 -3.12 -7.00
C GLN A 65 3.47 -4.45 -6.82
N SER A 66 3.90 -5.29 -5.88
CA SER A 66 3.25 -6.56 -5.56
C SER A 66 1.80 -6.37 -5.13
N ASN A 67 1.52 -5.40 -4.26
CA ASN A 67 0.15 -5.09 -3.86
C ASN A 67 -0.71 -4.58 -5.04
N TYR A 68 -0.13 -3.78 -5.92
CA TYR A 68 -0.80 -3.30 -7.13
C TYR A 68 -1.14 -4.46 -8.09
N GLU A 69 -0.20 -5.36 -8.34
CA GLU A 69 -0.42 -6.56 -9.18
C GLU A 69 -1.50 -7.47 -8.57
N ASN A 70 -1.42 -7.73 -7.27
CA ASN A 70 -2.42 -8.51 -6.54
C ASN A 70 -3.81 -7.85 -6.63
N SER A 71 -3.89 -6.52 -6.58
CA SER A 71 -5.17 -5.81 -6.69
C SER A 71 -5.86 -5.99 -8.05
N HIS A 72 -5.12 -6.34 -9.10
CA HIS A 72 -5.67 -6.61 -10.44
C HIS A 72 -5.85 -8.12 -10.73
N ASN A 73 -5.37 -8.99 -9.85
CA ASN A 73 -5.45 -10.44 -10.03
C ASN A 73 -6.78 -10.98 -9.51
N ILE A 74 -7.62 -11.52 -10.40
CA ILE A 74 -8.97 -11.99 -10.02
C ILE A 74 -8.93 -13.15 -9.03
N ASP A 75 -7.93 -14.01 -9.08
CA ASP A 75 -7.81 -15.15 -8.16
C ASP A 75 -7.36 -14.69 -6.77
N TYR A 76 -6.49 -13.68 -6.72
CA TYR A 76 -6.21 -12.98 -5.46
C TYR A 76 -7.48 -12.34 -4.88
N GLN A 77 -8.30 -11.68 -5.71
CA GLN A 77 -9.57 -11.10 -5.26
C GLN A 77 -10.55 -12.14 -4.72
N LYS A 78 -10.64 -13.30 -5.37
CA LYS A 78 -11.43 -14.45 -4.87
C LYS A 78 -10.90 -14.92 -3.52
N GLN A 79 -9.60 -14.99 -3.32
CA GLN A 79 -9.03 -15.40 -2.03
C GLN A 79 -9.27 -14.35 -0.94
N MET A 80 -9.03 -13.08 -1.26
CA MET A 80 -9.13 -11.97 -0.31
C MET A 80 -10.57 -11.71 0.15
N TYR A 81 -11.52 -11.69 -0.78
CA TYR A 81 -12.93 -11.37 -0.48
C TYR A 81 -13.84 -12.60 -0.39
N GLY A 82 -13.37 -13.77 -0.83
CA GLY A 82 -14.20 -14.98 -0.94
C GLY A 82 -14.85 -15.41 0.36
N HIS A 83 -14.08 -15.52 1.44
CA HIS A 83 -14.63 -15.88 2.76
C HIS A 83 -15.73 -14.93 3.22
N ARG A 84 -15.54 -13.63 2.98
CA ARG A 84 -16.53 -12.61 3.32
C ARG A 84 -17.81 -12.77 2.51
N LEU A 85 -17.71 -12.95 1.19
CA LEU A 85 -18.87 -13.14 0.32
C LEU A 85 -19.62 -14.45 0.62
N ILE A 86 -18.87 -15.52 0.93
CA ILE A 86 -19.42 -16.81 1.36
C ILE A 86 -20.22 -16.63 2.66
N ASN A 87 -19.66 -15.99 3.69
CA ASN A 87 -20.36 -15.78 4.97
C ASN A 87 -21.66 -14.97 4.82
N ILE A 88 -21.66 -13.99 3.91
CA ILE A 88 -22.87 -13.22 3.58
C ILE A 88 -23.93 -14.13 2.94
N ILE A 89 -23.54 -14.97 1.98
CA ILE A 89 -24.44 -15.94 1.35
C ILE A 89 -24.88 -17.03 2.32
N ASP A 90 -24.04 -17.51 3.23
CA ASP A 90 -24.40 -18.47 4.26
C ASP A 90 -25.53 -17.92 5.15
N SER A 91 -25.41 -16.66 5.57
CA SER A 91 -26.44 -15.98 6.36
C SER A 91 -27.75 -15.85 5.59
N ALA A 92 -27.68 -15.44 4.32
CA ALA A 92 -28.85 -15.32 3.43
C ALA A 92 -29.51 -16.68 3.18
N HIS A 93 -28.70 -17.72 2.96
CA HIS A 93 -29.14 -19.08 2.78
C HIS A 93 -29.90 -19.57 4.02
N SER A 94 -29.36 -19.40 5.23
CA SER A 94 -30.05 -19.78 6.47
C SER A 94 -31.42 -19.11 6.65
N ILE A 95 -31.53 -17.82 6.29
CA ILE A 95 -32.80 -17.09 6.28
C ILE A 95 -33.80 -17.76 5.33
N ILE A 96 -33.38 -18.00 4.08
CA ILE A 96 -34.21 -18.64 3.05
C ILE A 96 -34.64 -20.05 3.50
N MET A 97 -33.70 -20.84 4.00
CA MET A 97 -33.96 -22.21 4.43
C MET A 97 -34.96 -22.29 5.59
N THR A 98 -34.95 -21.33 6.51
CA THR A 98 -35.98 -21.26 7.56
C THR A 98 -37.37 -21.05 6.95
N LYS A 99 -37.50 -20.21 5.92
CA LYS A 99 -38.79 -20.03 5.22
C LYS A 99 -39.20 -21.26 4.43
N VAL A 100 -38.26 -21.91 3.75
CA VAL A 100 -38.46 -23.20 3.07
C VAL A 100 -39.01 -24.24 4.05
N GLN A 101 -38.42 -24.36 5.24
CA GLN A 101 -38.87 -25.33 6.26
C GLN A 101 -40.26 -25.00 6.81
N ASN A 102 -40.57 -23.72 7.01
CA ASN A 102 -41.92 -23.32 7.44
C ASN A 102 -42.99 -23.66 6.38
N ALA A 103 -42.67 -23.51 5.10
CA ALA A 103 -43.54 -23.94 4.01
C ALA A 103 -43.70 -25.47 3.96
N LYS A 104 -42.60 -26.23 4.07
CA LYS A 104 -42.62 -27.71 4.10
C LYS A 104 -43.45 -28.26 5.26
N LYS A 105 -43.47 -27.56 6.41
CA LYS A 105 -44.27 -27.92 7.59
C LYS A 105 -45.74 -27.46 7.50
N GLY A 106 -46.13 -26.76 6.44
CA GLY A 106 -47.48 -26.21 6.29
C GLY A 106 -47.82 -25.06 7.25
N LEU A 107 -46.82 -24.45 7.90
CA LEU A 107 -47.03 -23.31 8.81
C LEU A 107 -47.45 -22.05 8.05
N ILE A 108 -46.96 -21.91 6.82
CA ILE A 108 -47.31 -20.86 5.86
C ILE A 108 -47.33 -21.48 4.46
N SER A 109 -48.04 -20.86 3.51
CA SER A 109 -47.96 -21.30 2.11
C SER A 109 -46.56 -21.04 1.53
N GLU A 110 -46.16 -21.80 0.51
CA GLU A 110 -44.89 -21.60 -0.18
C GLU A 110 -44.75 -20.18 -0.74
N ASN A 111 -45.84 -19.62 -1.30
CA ASN A 111 -45.86 -18.25 -1.80
C ASN A 111 -45.62 -17.22 -0.68
N GLN A 112 -46.23 -17.41 0.49
CA GLN A 112 -45.95 -16.55 1.66
C GLN A 112 -44.49 -16.69 2.11
N ALA A 113 -43.96 -17.91 2.17
CA ALA A 113 -42.56 -18.16 2.53
C ALA A 113 -41.57 -17.48 1.57
N LYS A 114 -41.79 -17.62 0.26
CA LYS A 114 -41.01 -16.97 -0.80
C LYS A 114 -41.07 -15.46 -0.67
N ASN A 115 -42.26 -14.88 -0.47
CA ASN A 115 -42.41 -13.43 -0.29
C ASN A 115 -41.73 -12.91 0.98
N HIS A 116 -41.81 -13.64 2.09
CA HIS A 116 -41.11 -13.28 3.33
C HIS A 116 -39.59 -13.32 3.12
N ALA A 117 -39.06 -14.37 2.49
CA ALA A 117 -37.64 -14.47 2.17
C ALA A 117 -37.18 -13.31 1.26
N ILE A 118 -37.92 -13.03 0.18
CA ILE A 118 -37.63 -11.93 -0.74
C ILE A 118 -37.54 -10.59 -0.01
N ASN A 119 -38.51 -10.30 0.87
CA ASN A 119 -38.54 -9.04 1.62
C ASN A 119 -37.37 -8.90 2.59
N GLU A 120 -37.03 -9.96 3.32
CA GLU A 120 -35.90 -9.97 4.25
C GLU A 120 -34.57 -9.80 3.49
N ILE A 121 -34.34 -10.60 2.45
CA ILE A 121 -33.10 -10.56 1.66
C ILE A 121 -32.92 -9.20 0.96
N LYS A 122 -34.00 -8.61 0.43
CA LYS A 122 -33.97 -7.29 -0.23
C LYS A 122 -33.46 -6.18 0.70
N SER A 123 -33.67 -6.30 2.01
CA SER A 123 -33.27 -5.30 2.99
C SER A 123 -31.78 -5.35 3.36
N ILE A 124 -31.08 -6.45 3.05
CA ILE A 124 -29.67 -6.64 3.41
C ILE A 124 -28.78 -5.76 2.53
N ARG A 125 -28.13 -4.78 3.15
CA ARG A 125 -27.17 -3.85 2.53
C ARG A 125 -25.92 -3.73 3.38
N TYR A 126 -24.77 -3.58 2.73
CA TYR A 126 -23.46 -3.43 3.37
C TYR A 126 -22.54 -2.56 2.48
N ASP A 127 -21.29 -2.32 2.88
CA ASP A 127 -20.33 -1.46 2.16
C ASP A 127 -20.89 -0.06 1.84
N ASN A 128 -21.41 0.61 2.86
CA ASN A 128 -22.04 1.93 2.72
C ASN A 128 -23.18 1.98 1.69
N GLY A 129 -23.83 0.84 1.48
CA GLY A 129 -24.92 0.67 0.53
C GLY A 129 -24.49 0.16 -0.84
N SER A 130 -23.20 0.02 -1.17
CA SER A 130 -22.82 -0.54 -2.47
C SER A 130 -23.09 -2.06 -2.55
N GLY A 131 -22.99 -2.75 -1.42
CA GLY A 131 -23.21 -4.18 -1.26
C GLY A 131 -24.68 -4.56 -1.09
N TYR A 132 -25.08 -5.68 -1.69
CA TYR A 132 -26.45 -6.19 -1.69
C TYR A 132 -26.53 -7.65 -2.17
N ILE A 133 -27.66 -8.31 -1.90
CA ILE A 133 -27.98 -9.67 -2.38
C ILE A 133 -29.09 -9.61 -3.42
N TRP A 134 -28.98 -10.38 -4.51
CA TRP A 134 -30.05 -10.55 -5.49
C TRP A 134 -30.47 -12.03 -5.60
N ILE A 135 -31.61 -12.26 -6.25
CA ILE A 135 -32.17 -13.58 -6.51
C ILE A 135 -32.64 -13.68 -7.97
N ASN A 136 -32.14 -14.66 -8.73
CA ASN A 136 -32.69 -15.06 -10.02
C ASN A 136 -33.12 -16.54 -9.97
N ASP A 137 -33.95 -17.00 -10.89
CA ASP A 137 -34.24 -18.43 -11.01
C ASP A 137 -33.16 -19.17 -11.80
N MET A 138 -33.31 -20.49 -11.92
CA MET A 138 -32.44 -21.37 -12.70
C MET A 138 -32.95 -21.64 -14.12
N SER A 139 -33.87 -20.83 -14.65
CA SER A 139 -34.45 -21.04 -15.97
C SER A 139 -33.40 -20.94 -17.09
N ARG A 140 -33.59 -21.73 -18.15
CA ARG A 140 -32.73 -21.80 -19.34
C ARG A 140 -33.55 -21.51 -20.61
N PRO A 141 -32.93 -20.92 -21.66
CA PRO A 141 -31.53 -20.46 -21.73
C PRO A 141 -31.26 -19.18 -20.94
N PHE A 142 -32.32 -18.45 -20.57
CA PHE A 142 -32.23 -17.19 -19.83
C PHE A 142 -32.96 -17.31 -18.49
N ALA A 143 -32.28 -16.91 -17.42
CA ALA A 143 -32.89 -16.83 -16.10
C ALA A 143 -33.90 -15.68 -16.04
N LYS A 144 -34.87 -15.81 -15.15
CA LYS A 144 -35.80 -14.74 -14.74
C LYS A 144 -35.32 -14.14 -13.43
N MET A 145 -35.32 -12.81 -13.33
CA MET A 145 -35.04 -12.15 -12.06
C MET A 145 -36.21 -12.35 -11.09
N ILE A 146 -35.91 -12.78 -9.87
CA ILE A 146 -36.88 -12.89 -8.78
C ILE A 146 -36.87 -11.61 -7.95
N MET A 147 -35.69 -11.14 -7.55
CA MET A 147 -35.53 -9.92 -6.75
C MET A 147 -34.15 -9.28 -7.00
N HIS A 148 -34.14 -8.02 -7.40
CA HIS A 148 -32.95 -7.16 -7.41
C HIS A 148 -33.21 -5.90 -6.56
N PRO A 149 -32.43 -5.62 -5.51
CA PRO A 149 -32.75 -4.54 -4.58
C PRO A 149 -32.46 -3.15 -5.16
N THR A 150 -31.48 -3.04 -6.04
CA THR A 150 -31.03 -1.73 -6.61
C THR A 150 -31.50 -1.49 -8.04
N VAL A 151 -32.08 -2.50 -8.70
CA VAL A 151 -32.62 -2.42 -10.06
C VAL A 151 -33.96 -3.16 -10.10
N PRO A 152 -34.95 -2.73 -9.30
CA PRO A 152 -36.21 -3.46 -9.13
C PRO A 152 -37.02 -3.62 -10.43
N ALA A 153 -36.74 -2.79 -11.45
CA ALA A 153 -37.33 -2.92 -12.78
C ALA A 153 -37.00 -4.27 -13.47
N LEU A 154 -35.99 -5.00 -12.99
CA LEU A 154 -35.68 -6.35 -13.47
C LEU A 154 -36.64 -7.40 -12.92
N ASN A 155 -37.27 -7.18 -11.77
CA ASN A 155 -38.07 -8.22 -11.09
C ASN A 155 -39.17 -8.75 -12.02
N GLY A 156 -39.20 -10.08 -12.17
CA GLY A 156 -40.14 -10.77 -13.05
C GLY A 156 -39.77 -10.76 -14.54
N LYS A 157 -38.66 -10.12 -14.95
CA LYS A 157 -38.20 -10.10 -16.35
C LYS A 157 -37.29 -11.28 -16.65
N ILE A 158 -37.40 -11.79 -17.87
CA ILE A 158 -36.41 -12.68 -18.48
C ILE A 158 -35.16 -11.85 -18.78
N LEU A 159 -33.98 -12.41 -18.51
CA LEU A 159 -32.70 -11.71 -18.57
C LEU A 159 -31.96 -12.03 -19.87
N ASP A 160 -32.62 -11.82 -21.00
CA ASP A 160 -32.17 -12.15 -22.36
C ASP A 160 -31.52 -10.99 -23.12
N ASN A 161 -31.52 -9.78 -22.54
CA ASN A 161 -30.97 -8.61 -23.21
C ASN A 161 -29.45 -8.77 -23.49
N PRO A 162 -28.97 -8.51 -24.72
CA PRO A 162 -27.56 -8.64 -25.09
C PRO A 162 -26.59 -7.82 -24.23
N LYS A 163 -27.06 -6.75 -23.56
CA LYS A 163 -26.23 -5.99 -22.61
C LYS A 163 -25.71 -6.82 -21.45
N TYR A 164 -26.32 -7.98 -21.17
CA TYR A 164 -25.89 -8.90 -20.12
C TYR A 164 -24.78 -9.86 -20.58
N ASP A 165 -24.34 -9.78 -21.84
CA ASP A 165 -23.28 -10.62 -22.40
C ASP A 165 -21.87 -10.13 -22.00
N CYS A 166 -21.59 -10.10 -20.70
CA CYS A 166 -20.40 -9.47 -20.12
C CYS A 166 -19.67 -10.30 -19.06
N ALA A 167 -19.95 -11.61 -18.92
CA ALA A 167 -19.34 -12.44 -17.89
C ALA A 167 -18.05 -13.16 -18.29
N LEU A 168 -17.17 -13.38 -17.31
CA LEU A 168 -15.95 -14.20 -17.39
C LEU A 168 -14.98 -13.77 -18.51
N GLY A 169 -14.91 -12.46 -18.77
CA GLY A 169 -14.14 -11.91 -19.89
C GLY A 169 -14.61 -12.38 -21.27
N LYS A 170 -15.84 -12.90 -21.40
CA LYS A 170 -16.43 -13.45 -22.63
C LYS A 170 -17.74 -12.72 -22.97
N LYS A 171 -18.14 -12.78 -24.24
CA LYS A 171 -19.46 -12.34 -24.71
C LYS A 171 -20.53 -13.39 -24.36
N ARG A 172 -20.79 -13.55 -23.06
CA ARG A 172 -21.73 -14.54 -22.53
C ARG A 172 -22.62 -13.90 -21.50
N ASN A 173 -23.91 -14.21 -21.57
CA ASN A 173 -24.92 -13.78 -20.59
C ASN A 173 -24.52 -14.14 -19.16
N LEU A 174 -24.40 -13.12 -18.31
CA LEU A 174 -23.92 -13.28 -16.94
C LEU A 174 -24.84 -14.11 -16.05
N PHE A 175 -26.16 -14.03 -16.25
CA PHE A 175 -27.12 -14.80 -15.46
C PHE A 175 -27.08 -16.27 -15.84
N ALA A 176 -26.93 -16.58 -17.13
CA ALA A 176 -26.68 -17.94 -17.57
C ALA A 176 -25.37 -18.50 -17.01
N ALA A 177 -24.33 -17.66 -16.86
CA ALA A 177 -23.07 -18.08 -16.21
C ALA A 177 -23.26 -18.40 -14.71
N PHE A 178 -24.12 -17.66 -14.00
CA PHE A 178 -24.47 -18.01 -12.62
C PHE A 178 -25.15 -19.38 -12.54
N VAL A 179 -26.13 -19.62 -13.41
CA VAL A 179 -26.86 -20.90 -13.45
C VAL A 179 -25.90 -22.04 -13.78
N ASP A 180 -24.97 -21.89 -14.73
CA ASP A 180 -23.96 -22.92 -15.03
C ASP A 180 -23.10 -23.29 -13.81
N VAL A 181 -22.61 -22.29 -13.10
CA VAL A 181 -21.74 -22.49 -11.95
C VAL A 181 -22.50 -23.20 -10.82
N CYS A 182 -23.76 -22.81 -10.61
CA CYS A 182 -24.65 -23.45 -9.65
C CYS A 182 -25.06 -24.88 -10.06
N GLU A 183 -25.37 -25.15 -11.33
CA GLU A 183 -25.67 -26.50 -11.80
C GLU A 183 -24.46 -27.43 -11.68
N LYS A 184 -23.26 -26.92 -11.95
CA LYS A 184 -22.03 -27.73 -11.93
C LYS A 184 -21.55 -28.06 -10.51
N ASN A 185 -21.60 -27.09 -9.59
CA ASN A 185 -20.93 -27.18 -8.29
C ASN A 185 -21.82 -26.77 -7.10
N GLY A 186 -23.09 -26.44 -7.32
CA GLY A 186 -23.98 -25.80 -6.35
C GLY A 186 -23.67 -24.31 -6.11
N GLN A 187 -22.43 -23.90 -6.30
CA GLN A 187 -21.94 -22.55 -5.99
C GLN A 187 -20.66 -22.19 -6.72
N GLY A 188 -20.31 -20.91 -6.74
CA GLY A 188 -19.00 -20.47 -7.21
C GLY A 188 -18.92 -18.98 -7.53
N PHE A 189 -17.79 -18.58 -8.11
CA PHE A 189 -17.49 -17.19 -8.44
C PHE A 189 -17.71 -16.89 -9.92
N VAL A 190 -18.21 -15.69 -10.21
CA VAL A 190 -18.35 -15.15 -11.56
C VAL A 190 -18.00 -13.66 -11.54
N ASP A 191 -17.08 -13.25 -12.42
CA ASP A 191 -16.77 -11.86 -12.71
C ASP A 191 -17.52 -11.36 -13.95
N TYR A 192 -17.97 -10.11 -13.92
CA TYR A 192 -18.78 -9.48 -14.97
C TYR A 192 -18.82 -7.96 -14.79
N LEU A 193 -19.48 -7.26 -15.72
CA LEU A 193 -19.73 -5.83 -15.63
C LEU A 193 -21.14 -5.55 -15.11
N TRP A 194 -21.27 -4.68 -14.10
CA TRP A 194 -22.58 -4.32 -13.53
C TRP A 194 -22.56 -2.88 -12.97
N PRO A 195 -23.68 -2.13 -13.04
CA PRO A 195 -23.72 -0.78 -12.50
C PRO A 195 -23.69 -0.79 -10.96
N LYS A 196 -22.87 0.07 -10.39
CA LYS A 196 -22.69 0.21 -8.94
C LYS A 196 -23.71 1.18 -8.36
N PRO A 197 -24.42 0.82 -7.27
CA PRO A 197 -25.32 1.73 -6.58
C PRO A 197 -24.54 2.72 -5.72
N THR A 198 -24.91 4.00 -5.84
CA THR A 198 -24.37 5.14 -5.10
C THR A 198 -25.52 5.88 -4.42
N LYS A 199 -25.20 6.95 -3.68
CA LYS A 199 -26.22 7.84 -3.10
C LYS A 199 -27.04 8.57 -4.17
N ASP A 200 -26.43 8.80 -5.34
CA ASP A 200 -27.00 9.60 -6.42
C ASP A 200 -27.63 8.73 -7.53
N GLY A 201 -27.65 7.41 -7.37
CA GLY A 201 -28.26 6.48 -8.32
C GLY A 201 -27.35 5.32 -8.69
N LEU A 202 -27.30 4.97 -9.97
CA LEU A 202 -26.46 3.91 -10.51
C LEU A 202 -25.33 4.51 -11.35
N THR A 203 -24.12 3.98 -11.22
CA THR A 203 -23.02 4.31 -12.13
C THR A 203 -23.22 3.67 -13.51
N THR A 204 -22.33 3.98 -14.45
CA THR A 204 -22.08 3.08 -15.60
C THR A 204 -21.58 1.72 -15.12
N ASP A 205 -21.60 0.72 -16.00
CA ASP A 205 -21.13 -0.62 -15.65
C ASP A 205 -19.68 -0.60 -15.15
N GLN A 206 -19.45 -1.28 -14.04
CA GLN A 206 -18.14 -1.44 -13.40
C GLN A 206 -17.81 -2.93 -13.25
N PRO A 207 -16.52 -3.31 -13.27
CA PRO A 207 -16.11 -4.67 -12.97
C PRO A 207 -16.55 -5.11 -11.56
N LYS A 208 -17.19 -6.28 -11.50
CA LYS A 208 -17.71 -6.87 -10.28
C LYS A 208 -17.33 -8.34 -10.20
N LEU A 209 -16.89 -8.79 -9.03
CA LEU A 209 -16.70 -10.19 -8.69
C LEU A 209 -17.82 -10.61 -7.73
N SER A 210 -18.58 -11.63 -8.11
CA SER A 210 -19.65 -12.15 -7.27
C SER A 210 -19.47 -13.61 -6.93
N TYR A 211 -20.00 -13.99 -5.78
CA TYR A 211 -20.22 -15.37 -5.36
C TYR A 211 -21.72 -15.69 -5.43
N VAL A 212 -22.04 -16.83 -6.02
CA VAL A 212 -23.42 -17.31 -6.21
C VAL A 212 -23.60 -18.72 -5.65
N ARG A 213 -24.81 -19.03 -5.18
CA ARG A 213 -25.20 -20.35 -4.67
C ARG A 213 -26.64 -20.67 -5.05
N SER A 214 -26.93 -21.94 -5.37
CA SER A 214 -28.29 -22.42 -5.60
C SER A 214 -29.06 -22.62 -4.30
N ILE A 215 -30.37 -22.38 -4.37
CA ILE A 215 -31.38 -22.83 -3.40
C ILE A 215 -32.24 -23.84 -4.16
N GLU A 216 -31.91 -25.11 -4.01
CA GLU A 216 -32.49 -26.19 -4.82
C GLU A 216 -34.01 -26.30 -4.65
N GLU A 217 -34.51 -26.15 -3.42
CA GLU A 217 -35.96 -26.27 -3.15
C GLU A 217 -36.83 -25.33 -3.95
N TRP A 218 -36.30 -24.16 -4.32
CA TRP A 218 -37.06 -23.14 -5.05
C TRP A 218 -36.52 -22.88 -6.45
N GLY A 219 -35.48 -23.61 -6.88
CA GLY A 219 -34.82 -23.38 -8.17
C GLY A 219 -34.29 -21.94 -8.28
N TRP A 220 -33.76 -21.39 -7.19
CA TRP A 220 -33.23 -20.03 -7.15
C TRP A 220 -31.70 -20.06 -7.14
N VAL A 221 -31.11 -18.99 -7.66
CA VAL A 221 -29.72 -18.60 -7.42
C VAL A 221 -29.73 -17.35 -6.57
N ILE A 222 -29.02 -17.38 -5.45
CA ILE A 222 -28.72 -16.20 -4.65
C ILE A 222 -27.29 -15.76 -4.90
N GLY A 223 -27.07 -14.46 -4.98
CA GLY A 223 -25.76 -13.91 -5.30
C GLY A 223 -25.44 -12.64 -4.54
N THR A 224 -24.16 -12.44 -4.29
CA THR A 224 -23.61 -11.24 -3.66
C THR A 224 -22.22 -10.97 -4.23
N GLY A 225 -21.70 -9.75 -4.14
CA GLY A 225 -20.39 -9.44 -4.73
C GLY A 225 -19.74 -8.16 -4.25
N ILE A 226 -18.54 -7.93 -4.76
CA ILE A 226 -17.70 -6.75 -4.54
C ILE A 226 -17.33 -6.12 -5.88
N TYR A 227 -17.32 -4.79 -5.95
CA TYR A 227 -16.82 -4.07 -7.12
C TYR A 227 -15.30 -3.98 -7.07
N LEU A 228 -14.62 -4.19 -8.19
CA LEU A 228 -13.16 -4.26 -8.21
C LEU A 228 -12.50 -2.89 -7.95
N ASP A 229 -13.22 -1.79 -8.16
CA ASP A 229 -12.76 -0.44 -7.81
C ASP A 229 -12.71 -0.21 -6.28
N ASP A 230 -13.69 -0.74 -5.54
CA ASP A 230 -13.67 -0.77 -4.08
C ASP A 230 -12.51 -1.64 -3.59
N ALA A 231 -12.33 -2.82 -4.19
CA ALA A 231 -11.23 -3.71 -3.84
C ALA A 231 -9.85 -3.08 -4.10
N LEU A 232 -9.70 -2.32 -5.19
CA LEU A 232 -8.50 -1.54 -5.50
C LEU A 232 -8.29 -0.42 -4.48
N SER A 233 -9.35 0.29 -4.10
CA SER A 233 -9.29 1.36 -3.10
C SER A 233 -8.83 0.82 -1.74
N ASP A 234 -9.39 -0.31 -1.31
CA ASP A 234 -8.99 -1.02 -0.09
C ASP A 234 -7.51 -1.45 -0.16
N ALA A 235 -7.05 -1.95 -1.31
CA ALA A 235 -5.65 -2.32 -1.52
C ALA A 235 -4.70 -1.11 -1.44
N ILE A 236 -5.10 0.04 -1.98
CA ILE A 236 -4.33 1.29 -1.90
C ILE A 236 -4.21 1.75 -0.44
N GLU A 237 -5.31 1.78 0.31
CA GLU A 237 -5.29 2.17 1.72
C GLU A 237 -4.43 1.22 2.55
N LYS A 238 -4.57 -0.10 2.35
CA LYS A 238 -3.72 -1.10 2.99
C LYS A 238 -2.25 -0.89 2.66
N THR A 239 -1.92 -0.66 1.39
CA THR A 239 -0.54 -0.42 0.96
C THR A 239 0.05 0.82 1.61
N LYS A 240 -0.69 1.93 1.64
CA LYS A 240 -0.25 3.15 2.35
C LYS A 240 0.02 2.86 3.81
N HIS A 241 -0.84 2.11 4.48
CA HIS A 241 -0.68 1.71 5.87
C HIS A 241 0.56 0.82 6.10
N ASP A 242 0.79 -0.15 5.22
CA ASP A 242 1.95 -1.05 5.28
C ASP A 242 3.25 -0.25 5.14
N ILE A 243 3.37 0.61 4.11
CA ILE A 243 4.53 1.48 3.90
C ILE A 243 4.70 2.48 5.07
N LYS A 244 3.60 3.03 5.60
CA LYS A 244 3.60 3.96 6.74
C LYS A 244 4.22 3.34 7.99
N LYS A 245 4.12 2.02 8.16
CA LYS A 245 4.69 1.28 9.30
C LYS A 245 6.14 0.83 9.08
N MET A 246 6.60 0.75 7.84
CA MET A 246 7.97 0.30 7.55
C MET A 246 9.00 1.25 8.17
N ARG A 247 10.01 0.67 8.83
CA ARG A 247 11.14 1.38 9.40
C ARG A 247 12.45 0.69 9.04
N TYR A 248 13.52 1.47 8.96
CA TYR A 248 14.88 0.97 8.78
C TYR A 248 15.81 1.61 9.81
N ASP A 249 17.06 1.14 9.88
CA ASP A 249 18.07 1.64 10.84
C ASP A 249 17.57 1.67 12.28
N ALA A 250 17.18 0.49 12.79
CA ALA A 250 16.69 0.31 14.16
C ALA A 250 15.50 1.21 14.54
N GLY A 251 14.64 1.54 13.57
CA GLY A 251 13.41 2.31 13.81
C GLY A 251 13.53 3.80 13.52
N VAL A 252 14.74 4.29 13.20
CA VAL A 252 14.99 5.73 12.95
C VAL A 252 14.51 6.15 11.56
N GLY A 253 14.79 5.33 10.56
CA GLY A 253 14.44 5.59 9.17
C GLY A 253 12.97 5.33 8.86
N TYR A 254 12.40 6.11 7.95
CA TYR A 254 10.99 5.98 7.54
C TYR A 254 10.82 6.25 6.04
N PHE A 255 9.68 5.82 5.50
CA PHE A 255 9.27 6.03 4.12
C PHE A 255 8.14 7.05 4.04
N TRP A 256 8.12 7.87 3.00
CA TRP A 256 6.99 8.74 2.65
C TRP A 256 6.66 8.58 1.17
N ILE A 257 5.44 8.94 0.78
CA ILE A 257 4.97 8.87 -0.60
C ILE A 257 4.40 10.24 -0.98
N ASN A 258 4.88 10.81 -2.06
CA ASN A 258 4.28 11.96 -2.73
C ASN A 258 4.02 11.61 -4.19
N ASP A 259 3.07 12.28 -4.80
CA ASP A 259 2.87 12.15 -6.24
C ASP A 259 3.98 12.87 -7.02
N ILE A 260 3.92 12.75 -8.35
CA ILE A 260 4.85 13.40 -9.29
C ILE A 260 4.24 14.69 -9.88
N GLY A 261 3.26 15.27 -9.20
CA GLY A 261 2.53 16.45 -9.64
C GLY A 261 3.45 17.66 -9.86
N LYS A 262 3.14 18.45 -10.90
CA LYS A 262 3.84 19.70 -11.23
C LYS A 262 2.88 20.89 -11.08
N PRO A 263 3.36 22.08 -10.67
CA PRO A 263 4.76 22.41 -10.32
C PRO A 263 5.20 21.91 -8.94
N TYR A 264 4.26 21.48 -8.09
CA TYR A 264 4.55 20.96 -6.75
C TYR A 264 3.84 19.62 -6.56
N PRO A 265 4.51 18.64 -5.94
CA PRO A 265 3.90 17.37 -5.63
C PRO A 265 2.91 17.50 -4.47
N LYS A 266 1.94 16.60 -4.41
CA LYS A 266 1.03 16.40 -3.29
C LYS A 266 1.54 15.24 -2.44
N MET A 267 1.51 15.41 -1.12
CA MET A 267 1.80 14.31 -0.21
C MET A 267 0.68 13.28 -0.26
N VAL A 268 1.03 12.02 -0.49
CA VAL A 268 0.09 10.89 -0.49
C VAL A 268 0.07 10.24 0.89
N MET A 269 1.23 10.08 1.52
CA MET A 269 1.37 9.48 2.85
C MET A 269 2.68 9.92 3.53
N HIS A 270 2.58 10.41 4.77
CA HIS A 270 3.73 10.71 5.63
C HIS A 270 3.56 10.08 7.03
N PRO A 271 4.51 9.25 7.50
CA PRO A 271 4.33 8.48 8.74
C PRO A 271 4.46 9.33 10.01
N THR A 272 5.36 10.30 10.01
CA THR A 272 5.68 11.13 11.20
C THR A 272 5.02 12.50 11.18
N VAL A 273 4.41 12.88 10.05
CA VAL A 273 3.73 14.18 9.88
C VAL A 273 2.45 13.99 9.05
N PRO A 274 1.46 13.21 9.54
CA PRO A 274 0.26 12.88 8.75
C PRO A 274 -0.57 14.10 8.35
N ALA A 275 -0.39 15.25 9.02
CA ALA A 275 -1.04 16.50 8.65
C ALA A 275 -0.66 17.01 7.24
N LEU A 276 0.41 16.46 6.64
CA LEU A 276 0.77 16.72 5.26
C LEU A 276 -0.06 15.92 4.26
N ASP A 277 -0.67 14.80 4.66
CA ASP A 277 -1.38 13.91 3.75
C ASP A 277 -2.49 14.68 3.00
N GLY A 278 -2.48 14.58 1.67
CA GLY A 278 -3.38 15.30 0.80
C GLY A 278 -3.03 16.78 0.55
N LYS A 279 -1.96 17.31 1.13
CA LYS A 279 -1.52 18.71 0.91
C LYS A 279 -0.52 18.82 -0.23
N VAL A 280 -0.64 19.90 -1.01
CA VAL A 280 0.36 20.29 -2.01
C VAL A 280 1.58 20.88 -1.30
N LEU A 281 2.78 20.45 -1.66
CA LEU A 281 4.04 20.82 -1.01
C LEU A 281 4.64 22.11 -1.59
N ASN A 282 3.84 23.17 -1.65
CA ASN A 282 4.24 24.46 -2.25
C ASN A 282 4.71 25.52 -1.24
N ASN A 283 4.72 25.21 0.05
CA ASN A 283 5.15 26.18 1.07
C ASN A 283 6.65 26.51 0.91
N PRO A 284 7.05 27.78 0.83
CA PRO A 284 8.45 28.18 0.67
C PRO A 284 9.42 27.60 1.71
N LYS A 285 8.94 27.22 2.90
CA LYS A 285 9.74 26.56 3.93
C LYS A 285 10.37 25.23 3.47
N TYR A 286 9.85 24.60 2.42
CA TYR A 286 10.37 23.35 1.85
C TYR A 286 11.51 23.59 0.84
N ASN A 287 11.81 24.84 0.47
CA ASN A 287 12.87 25.18 -0.48
C ASN A 287 14.26 25.15 0.16
N CYS A 288 14.63 24.02 0.75
CA CYS A 288 15.82 23.87 1.60
C CYS A 288 16.83 22.83 1.10
N ALA A 289 16.71 22.37 -0.15
CA ALA A 289 17.63 21.42 -0.76
C ALA A 289 19.05 21.99 -0.82
N LEU A 290 19.96 21.43 -0.03
CA LEU A 290 21.37 21.81 -0.03
C LEU A 290 22.00 21.37 -1.36
N GLY A 291 22.22 22.35 -2.25
CA GLY A 291 22.70 22.12 -3.62
C GLY A 291 22.00 22.99 -4.67
N VAL A 292 20.81 23.54 -4.35
CA VAL A 292 20.06 24.46 -5.23
C VAL A 292 19.57 25.65 -4.39
N LYS A 293 20.39 26.72 -4.35
CA LYS A 293 20.20 28.01 -3.64
C LYS A 293 20.03 27.97 -2.09
N LYS A 294 20.81 28.83 -1.42
CA LYS A 294 20.85 29.06 0.03
C LYS A 294 19.65 29.89 0.51
N ILE A 295 18.48 29.31 0.73
CA ILE A 295 17.45 29.98 1.56
C ILE A 295 16.88 28.97 2.54
N CYS A 296 17.66 28.66 3.57
CA CYS A 296 17.09 28.08 4.78
C CYS A 296 17.81 28.68 5.99
N SER A 297 17.05 29.28 6.90
CA SER A 297 17.54 29.75 8.18
C SER A 297 18.19 28.57 8.92
N ARG A 298 19.51 28.64 9.08
CA ARG A 298 20.33 27.63 9.74
C ARG A 298 19.83 27.35 11.16
N GLN A 299 19.29 26.16 11.42
CA GLN A 299 19.19 25.62 12.78
C GLN A 299 19.64 24.15 13.01
N PRO A 300 19.89 23.25 12.04
CA PRO A 300 20.24 21.86 12.41
C PRO A 300 21.69 21.65 12.88
N TRP A 301 22.64 22.51 12.50
CA TRP A 301 24.08 22.27 12.72
C TRP A 301 24.62 22.66 14.11
N ASN A 302 23.81 23.31 14.96
CA ASN A 302 24.26 23.70 16.30
C ASN A 302 24.21 22.54 17.31
N PHE A 303 23.44 21.47 17.04
CA PHE A 303 23.32 20.33 17.95
C PHE A 303 24.52 19.38 17.85
N ALA A 304 24.96 19.06 16.63
CA ALA A 304 26.14 18.21 16.38
C ALA A 304 27.45 18.86 16.87
N LYS A 305 27.60 20.19 16.70
CA LYS A 305 28.75 20.93 17.24
C LYS A 305 28.80 20.94 18.77
N LYS A 306 27.64 20.90 19.46
CA LYS A 306 27.57 20.82 20.93
C LYS A 306 27.98 19.44 21.46
N MET A 307 27.58 18.35 20.80
CA MET A 307 28.00 16.99 21.17
C MET A 307 29.50 16.76 20.97
N VAL A 308 30.07 17.19 19.84
CA VAL A 308 31.51 17.01 19.56
C VAL A 308 32.38 17.85 20.51
N ARG A 309 31.93 19.05 20.92
CA ARG A 309 32.61 19.83 21.96
C ARG A 309 32.48 19.23 23.37
N GLY A 310 31.38 18.56 23.68
CA GLY A 310 31.19 17.88 24.96
C GLY A 310 32.08 16.65 25.14
N LEU A 311 32.33 15.90 24.06
CA LEU A 311 33.18 14.70 24.06
C LEU A 311 34.69 15.00 24.11
N LEU A 312 35.13 16.19 23.69
CA LEU A 312 36.55 16.58 23.71
C LEU A 312 37.02 17.21 25.04
N ILE A 313 36.09 17.57 25.94
CA ILE A 313 36.42 18.21 27.23
C ILE A 313 36.62 17.17 28.36
N THR A 314 36.21 15.91 28.16
CA THR A 314 36.30 14.86 29.19
C THR A 314 37.57 13.99 29.13
N SER A 315 38.55 14.33 28.27
CA SER A 315 39.79 13.56 28.09
C SER A 315 41.07 14.39 28.34
N GLY A 316 41.11 15.11 29.47
CA GLY A 316 42.32 15.74 30.01
C GLY A 316 42.61 15.22 31.42
N PRO A 317 43.89 15.07 31.83
CA PRO A 317 44.25 14.35 33.06
C PRO A 317 43.80 15.14 34.29
N ASN A 318 43.11 14.49 35.22
CA ASN A 318 42.70 15.07 36.49
C ASN A 318 43.80 14.85 37.54
N PRO A 319 44.54 15.87 38.00
CA PRO A 319 45.50 15.73 39.07
C PRO A 319 44.83 16.12 40.39
N GLN A 320 44.33 15.14 41.15
CA GLN A 320 44.14 15.22 42.61
C GLN A 320 43.46 13.96 43.14
N LYS A 321 44.21 13.15 43.89
CA LYS A 321 43.83 12.57 45.19
C LYS A 321 45.07 11.90 45.79
N MET A 322 45.79 12.68 46.61
CA MET A 322 46.60 12.16 47.71
C MET A 322 45.65 11.86 48.87
N ALA A 323 45.58 10.59 49.25
CA ALA A 323 45.36 10.10 50.60
C ALA A 323 46.10 8.76 50.66
#